data_AF-A0A8C8YZ41-F1
#
_entry.id   AF-A0A8C8YZ41-F1
#
_cell.length_a   1.000
_cell.length_b   1.000
_cell.length_c   1.000
_cell.angle_alpha   90.00
_cell.angle_beta   90.00
_cell.angle_gamma   90.00
#
_symmetry.space_group_name_H-M   'P 1'
#
loop_
_entity.id
_entity.type
_entity.pdbx_description
1 polymer ?
#
loop_
_entity_poly.entity_id
_entity_poly.type
_entity_poly.pdbx_seq_one_letter_code
_entity_poly.pdbx_strand_id
1 'polypeptide(L)'
;MKLQYVSLWLLGAVLILCAAHTCGLRRCLISMDMRHIEESFQEIKRAIQAKDTFQNVTILSTSETLQSIKPLDACCVTKNLLAFYVDRVFKDHQELNPQILRKISSIANSFLYMQKTLRRCQEQRQCHCRQEATNATRIVHDNYDQLEVRAAAVKSLGELDVFLAWIDKNHQETSAA
;
A
#
# COMPACT_ATOMS: atom_id res chain seq x y z
N MET A 1 -45.88 -22.41 -25.34
CA MET A 1 -44.96 -21.38 -25.88
C MET A 1 -44.69 -20.19 -24.94
N LYS A 2 -45.57 -19.79 -24.01
CA LYS A 2 -45.31 -18.63 -23.12
C LYS A 2 -44.38 -18.91 -21.92
N LEU A 3 -44.32 -20.16 -21.44
CA LEU A 3 -43.55 -20.52 -20.24
C LEU A 3 -42.03 -20.55 -20.47
N GLN A 4 -41.59 -20.93 -21.68
CA GLN A 4 -40.17 -20.92 -22.06
C GLN A 4 -39.60 -19.51 -22.19
N TYR A 5 -40.43 -18.54 -22.60
CA TYR A 5 -40.02 -17.14 -22.73
C TYR A 5 -39.71 -16.53 -21.37
N VAL A 6 -40.54 -16.78 -20.35
CA VAL A 6 -40.32 -16.26 -18.99
C VAL A 6 -39.04 -16.84 -18.36
N SER A 7 -38.76 -18.13 -18.58
CA SER A 7 -37.54 -18.78 -18.10
C SER A 7 -36.26 -18.19 -18.73
N LEU A 8 -36.28 -17.89 -20.03
CA LEU A 8 -35.13 -17.31 -20.74
C LEU A 8 -34.83 -15.86 -20.27
N TRP A 9 -35.88 -15.10 -19.97
CA TRP A 9 -35.75 -13.73 -19.45
C TRP A 9 -35.22 -13.70 -18.01
N LEU A 10 -35.68 -14.63 -17.16
CA LEU A 10 -35.16 -14.80 -15.80
C LEU A 10 -33.68 -15.21 -15.82
N LEU A 11 -33.29 -16.14 -16.70
CA LEU A 11 -31.89 -16.55 -16.88
C LEU A 11 -31.02 -15.39 -17.39
N GLY A 12 -31.52 -14.59 -18.33
CA GLY A 12 -30.84 -13.38 -18.80
C GLY A 12 -30.66 -12.33 -17.72
N ALA A 13 -31.69 -12.08 -16.90
CA ALA A 13 -31.62 -11.14 -15.79
C ALA A 13 -30.63 -11.60 -14.70
N VAL A 14 -30.62 -12.91 -14.37
CA VAL A 14 -29.67 -13.50 -13.42
C VAL A 14 -28.24 -13.42 -13.95
N LEU A 15 -28.00 -13.70 -15.23
CA LEU A 15 -26.67 -13.57 -15.84
C LEU A 15 -26.17 -12.12 -15.85
N ILE A 16 -27.05 -11.14 -16.09
CA ILE A 16 -26.69 -9.71 -16.05
C ILE A 16 -26.40 -9.26 -14.60
N LEU A 17 -27.19 -9.71 -13.63
CA LEU A 17 -26.96 -9.44 -12.20
C LEU A 17 -25.65 -10.10 -11.72
N CYS A 18 -25.39 -11.35 -12.11
CA CYS A 18 -24.13 -12.03 -11.80
C CYS A 18 -22.93 -11.34 -12.45
N ALA A 19 -23.04 -10.93 -13.72
CA ALA A 19 -21.98 -10.18 -14.41
C ALA A 19 -21.72 -8.83 -13.72
N ALA A 20 -22.76 -8.09 -13.35
CA ALA A 20 -22.64 -6.84 -12.60
C ALA A 20 -22.01 -7.05 -11.20
N HIS A 21 -22.36 -8.14 -10.50
CA HIS A 21 -21.76 -8.49 -9.22
C HIS A 21 -20.30 -8.93 -9.34
N THR A 22 -19.92 -9.62 -10.41
CA THR A 22 -18.51 -9.98 -10.68
C THR A 22 -17.64 -8.78 -11.09
N CYS A 23 -18.25 -7.74 -11.67
CA CYS A 23 -17.55 -6.52 -12.08
C CYS A 23 -17.22 -5.59 -10.89
N GLY A 24 -17.94 -5.71 -9.77
CA GLY A 24 -17.74 -4.90 -8.55
C GLY A 24 -16.65 -5.39 -7.59
N LEU A 25 -16.00 -6.51 -7.88
CA LEU A 25 -15.09 -7.20 -6.96
C LEU A 25 -13.70 -7.49 -7.53
N ARG A 26 -13.30 -6.81 -8.62
CA ARG A 26 -11.92 -6.91 -9.11
C ARG A 26 -10.98 -6.19 -8.14
N ARG A 27 -10.27 -6.98 -7.33
CA ARG A 27 -9.16 -6.49 -6.51
C ARG A 27 -8.06 -6.01 -7.46
N CYS A 28 -7.54 -4.81 -7.20
CA CYS A 28 -6.27 -4.39 -7.79
C CYS A 28 -5.16 -5.15 -7.08
N LEU A 29 -4.81 -6.31 -7.62
CA LEU A 29 -3.62 -7.07 -7.21
C LEU A 29 -2.48 -6.61 -8.09
N ILE A 30 -1.41 -6.14 -7.47
CA ILE A 30 -0.23 -5.72 -8.21
C ILE A 30 0.89 -6.68 -7.90
N SER A 31 1.31 -7.39 -8.95
CA SER A 31 2.58 -8.10 -8.93
C SER A 31 3.70 -7.06 -8.91
N MET A 32 4.23 -6.80 -7.73
CA MET A 32 5.36 -5.89 -7.50
C MET A 32 6.59 -6.75 -7.18
N ASP A 33 7.74 -6.46 -7.79
CA ASP A 33 8.99 -7.14 -7.40
C ASP A 33 9.48 -6.57 -6.06
N MET A 34 8.93 -7.11 -4.99
CA MET A 34 9.24 -6.69 -3.62
C MET A 34 10.65 -7.08 -3.22
N ARG A 35 11.22 -8.14 -3.81
CA ARG A 35 12.55 -8.65 -3.46
C ARG A 35 13.62 -7.59 -3.64
N HIS A 36 13.61 -6.87 -4.75
CA HIS A 36 14.58 -5.80 -5.00
C HIS A 36 14.53 -4.70 -3.92
N ILE A 37 13.32 -4.35 -3.45
CA ILE A 37 13.11 -3.33 -2.42
C ILE A 37 13.59 -3.86 -1.06
N GLU A 38 13.22 -5.10 -0.72
CA GLU A 38 13.63 -5.76 0.51
C GLU A 38 15.14 -5.92 0.60
N GLU A 39 15.80 -6.41 -0.45
CA GLU A 39 17.26 -6.52 -0.53
C GLU A 39 17.93 -5.17 -0.35
N SER A 40 17.45 -4.15 -1.08
CA SER A 40 17.97 -2.78 -0.97
C SER A 40 17.79 -2.22 0.45
N PHE A 41 16.67 -2.51 1.11
CA PHE A 41 16.41 -2.08 2.47
C PHE A 41 17.24 -2.83 3.50
N GLN A 42 17.41 -4.15 3.37
CA GLN A 42 18.19 -4.96 4.31
C GLN A 42 19.64 -4.47 4.43
N GLU A 43 20.24 -4.02 3.32
CA GLU A 43 21.59 -3.45 3.33
C GLU A 43 21.73 -2.18 4.18
N ILE A 44 20.66 -1.38 4.32
CA ILE A 44 20.70 -0.11 5.04
C ILE A 44 19.88 -0.12 6.34
N LYS A 45 19.08 -1.15 6.58
CA LYS A 45 18.10 -1.25 7.67
C LYS A 45 18.72 -0.93 9.03
N ARG A 46 19.82 -1.61 9.37
CA ARG A 46 20.50 -1.40 10.66
C ARG A 46 21.03 0.03 10.80
N ALA A 47 21.57 0.60 9.73
CA ALA A 47 22.13 1.95 9.74
C ALA A 47 21.03 3.02 9.88
N ILE A 48 19.88 2.82 9.24
CA ILE A 48 18.72 3.72 9.38
C ILE A 48 18.08 3.59 10.75
N GLN A 49 17.80 2.36 11.21
CA GLN A 49 17.16 2.12 12.51
C GLN A 49 18.03 2.58 13.69
N ALA A 50 19.36 2.53 13.57
CA ALA A 50 20.28 3.09 14.57
C ALA A 50 20.19 4.62 14.69
N LYS A 51 19.63 5.32 13.69
CA LYS A 51 19.38 6.77 13.71
C LYS A 51 18.00 7.13 14.28
N ASP A 52 17.13 6.17 14.58
CA ASP A 52 15.82 6.44 15.18
C ASP A 52 15.97 6.87 16.66
N THR A 53 15.60 8.12 16.95
CA THR A 53 15.64 8.69 18.30
C THR A 53 14.32 8.51 19.07
N PHE A 54 13.25 8.01 18.44
CA PHE A 54 11.90 7.90 19.00
C PHE A 54 11.39 6.45 19.03
N GLN A 55 12.06 5.62 19.83
CA GLN A 55 11.74 4.18 19.94
C GLN A 55 10.34 3.88 20.50
N ASN A 56 9.76 4.80 21.28
CA ASN A 56 8.44 4.62 21.91
C ASN A 56 7.27 4.99 21.00
N VAL A 57 7.55 5.54 19.83
CA VAL A 57 6.53 5.91 18.82
C VAL A 57 6.59 4.86 17.72
N THR A 58 5.47 4.58 17.06
CA THR A 58 5.45 3.79 15.82
C THR A 58 4.57 4.52 14.82
N ILE A 59 5.14 4.94 13.70
CA ILE A 59 4.41 5.73 12.70
C ILE A 59 3.43 4.82 11.96
N LEU A 60 3.91 3.66 11.51
CA LEU A 60 3.14 2.61 10.84
C LEU A 60 2.60 1.57 11.81
N SER A 61 1.86 2.00 12.84
CA SER A 61 1.31 1.11 13.87
C SER A 61 0.48 -0.02 13.26
N THR A 62 1.00 -1.26 13.34
CA THR A 62 0.33 -2.39 12.71
C THR A 62 -1.03 -2.66 13.36
N SER A 63 -1.16 -2.53 14.68
CA SER A 63 -2.39 -2.80 15.43
C SER A 63 -3.49 -1.75 15.25
N GLU A 64 -3.12 -0.48 15.10
CA GLU A 64 -4.10 0.62 14.99
C GLU A 64 -4.43 0.96 13.53
N THR A 65 -3.48 0.74 12.62
CA THR A 65 -3.53 1.31 11.27
C THR A 65 -3.62 0.26 10.17
N LEU A 66 -2.91 -0.87 10.29
CA LEU A 66 -2.70 -1.80 9.17
C LEU A 66 -3.37 -3.18 9.33
N GLN A 67 -3.61 -3.66 10.55
CA GLN A 67 -4.14 -5.01 10.82
C GLN A 67 -5.63 -5.17 10.49
N SER A 68 -6.42 -4.11 10.63
CA SER A 68 -7.88 -4.14 10.42
C SER A 68 -8.32 -3.76 9.00
N ILE A 69 -7.36 -3.54 8.10
CA ILE A 69 -7.64 -3.14 6.73
C ILE A 69 -8.27 -4.30 5.96
N LYS A 70 -9.48 -4.07 5.45
CA LYS A 70 -10.19 -5.05 4.63
C LYS A 70 -9.50 -5.17 3.26
N PRO A 71 -9.53 -6.34 2.61
CA PRO A 71 -8.90 -6.52 1.29
C PRO A 71 -9.37 -5.51 0.23
N LEU A 72 -10.63 -5.05 0.30
CA LEU A 72 -11.16 -4.03 -0.61
C LEU A 72 -10.54 -2.64 -0.41
N ASP A 73 -9.96 -2.36 0.75
CA ASP A 73 -9.29 -1.11 1.10
C ASP A 73 -7.78 -1.14 0.87
N ALA A 74 -7.21 -2.34 0.68
CA ALA A 74 -5.77 -2.53 0.55
C ALA A 74 -5.17 -1.68 -0.60
N CYS A 75 -5.84 -1.62 -1.75
CA CYS A 75 -5.38 -0.78 -2.86
C CYS A 75 -5.28 0.70 -2.46
N CYS A 76 -6.31 1.22 -1.79
CA CYS A 76 -6.34 2.62 -1.36
C CYS A 76 -5.22 2.93 -0.35
N VAL A 77 -5.08 2.08 0.68
CA VAL A 77 -4.05 2.27 1.70
C VAL A 77 -2.65 2.16 1.08
N THR A 78 -2.41 1.18 0.20
CA THR A 78 -1.13 1.04 -0.50
C THR A 78 -0.78 2.29 -1.30
N LYS A 79 -1.73 2.77 -2.10
CA LYS A 79 -1.57 3.99 -2.89
C LYS A 79 -1.23 5.18 -2.02
N ASN A 80 -1.96 5.38 -0.92
CA ASN A 80 -1.74 6.54 -0.07
C ASN A 80 -0.41 6.44 0.70
N LEU A 81 -0.02 5.25 1.16
CA LEU A 81 1.26 5.07 1.85
C LEU A 81 2.44 5.21 0.90
N LEU A 82 2.34 4.73 -0.35
CA LEU A 82 3.35 5.02 -1.37
C LEU A 82 3.48 6.53 -1.62
N ALA A 83 2.37 7.26 -1.69
CA ALA A 83 2.39 8.72 -1.79
C ALA A 83 3.02 9.38 -0.56
N PHE A 84 2.68 8.94 0.64
CA PHE A 84 3.31 9.40 1.87
C PHE A 84 4.84 9.20 1.82
N TYR A 85 5.33 8.03 1.42
CA TYR A 85 6.78 7.82 1.32
C TYR A 85 7.45 8.71 0.28
N VAL A 86 6.85 8.84 -0.92
CA VAL A 86 7.40 9.64 -2.02
C VAL A 86 7.33 11.14 -1.74
N ASP A 87 6.23 11.61 -1.16
CA ASP A 87 5.96 13.04 -1.00
C ASP A 87 6.41 13.62 0.33
N ARG A 88 6.62 12.78 1.35
CA ARG A 88 7.12 13.18 2.67
C ARG A 88 8.47 12.52 2.93
N VAL A 89 8.47 11.22 3.20
CA VAL A 89 9.61 10.50 3.80
C VAL A 89 10.91 10.68 3.00
N PHE A 90 10.88 10.41 1.69
CA PHE A 90 12.09 10.52 0.87
C PHE A 90 12.53 11.97 0.63
N LYS A 91 11.61 12.94 0.68
CA LYS A 91 11.93 14.37 0.50
C LYS A 91 12.49 14.99 1.79
N ASP A 92 11.92 14.60 2.92
CA ASP A 92 12.25 15.12 4.25
C ASP A 92 13.56 14.51 4.80
N HIS A 93 13.92 13.31 4.34
CA HIS A 93 15.14 12.64 4.76
C HIS A 93 16.41 13.28 4.19
N GLN A 94 17.43 13.42 5.03
CA GLN A 94 18.77 13.83 4.63
C GLN A 94 19.78 12.74 4.97
N GLU A 95 20.43 12.20 3.94
CA GLU A 95 21.51 11.22 4.10
C GLU A 95 22.84 11.78 3.60
N LEU A 96 23.85 11.75 4.47
CA LEU A 96 25.20 12.20 4.14
C LEU A 96 26.06 11.05 3.61
N ASN A 97 25.74 9.80 3.96
CA ASN A 97 26.46 8.64 3.46
C ASN A 97 26.00 8.29 2.02
N PRO A 98 26.87 8.41 1.00
CA PRO A 98 26.49 8.22 -0.39
C PRO A 98 26.06 6.78 -0.70
N GLN A 99 26.55 5.78 0.05
CA GLN A 99 26.15 4.38 -0.15
C GLN A 99 24.71 4.14 0.32
N ILE A 100 24.36 4.71 1.49
CA ILE A 100 23.00 4.64 2.03
C ILE A 100 22.04 5.42 1.14
N LEU A 101 22.44 6.64 0.72
CA LEU A 101 21.64 7.48 -0.17
C LEU A 101 21.32 6.77 -1.48
N ARG A 102 22.29 6.06 -2.08
CA ARG A 102 22.05 5.28 -3.32
C ARG A 102 20.97 4.21 -3.13
N LYS A 103 20.97 3.52 -1.99
CA LYS A 103 19.95 2.49 -1.68
C LYS A 103 18.58 3.12 -1.44
N ILE A 104 18.51 4.24 -0.73
CA ILE A 104 17.29 5.03 -0.58
C ILE A 104 16.74 5.47 -1.94
N SER A 105 17.60 5.98 -2.84
CA SER A 105 17.19 6.33 -4.21
C SER A 105 16.67 5.12 -5.00
N SER A 106 17.30 3.95 -4.85
CA SER A 106 16.83 2.70 -5.46
C SER A 106 15.42 2.31 -5.00
N ILE A 107 15.17 2.42 -3.69
CA ILE A 107 13.86 2.18 -3.08
C ILE A 107 12.84 3.20 -3.58
N ALA A 108 13.18 4.50 -3.57
CA ALA A 108 12.29 5.56 -4.02
C ALA A 108 11.87 5.40 -5.49
N ASN A 109 12.79 5.00 -6.36
CA ASN A 109 12.47 4.69 -7.76
C ASN A 109 11.51 3.49 -7.88
N SER A 110 11.71 2.47 -7.06
CA SER A 110 10.79 1.33 -7.00
C SER A 110 9.39 1.78 -6.56
N PHE A 111 9.30 2.70 -5.59
CA PHE A 111 8.04 3.29 -5.13
C PHE A 111 7.32 4.09 -6.22
N LEU A 112 8.06 4.90 -7.00
CA LEU A 112 7.50 5.61 -8.15
C LEU A 112 6.95 4.65 -9.21
N TYR A 113 7.64 3.54 -9.47
CA TYR A 113 7.16 2.50 -10.37
C TYR A 113 5.88 1.83 -9.85
N MET A 114 5.81 1.52 -8.56
CA MET A 114 4.61 0.97 -7.92
C MET A 114 3.41 1.93 -8.02
N GLN A 115 3.62 3.23 -7.77
CA GLN A 115 2.58 4.25 -7.95
C GLN A 115 2.08 4.30 -9.40
N LYS A 116 2.99 4.27 -10.38
CA LYS A 116 2.62 4.23 -11.81
C LYS A 116 1.77 2.99 -12.13
N THR A 117 2.09 1.86 -11.52
CA THR A 117 1.34 0.61 -11.72
C THR A 117 -0.05 0.68 -11.10
N LEU A 118 -0.18 1.22 -9.88
CA LEU A 118 -1.46 1.49 -9.21
C LEU A 118 -2.35 2.46 -9.97
N ARG A 119 -1.77 3.40 -10.73
CA ARG A 119 -2.53 4.40 -11.50
C ARG A 119 -3.54 3.75 -12.45
N ARG A 120 -3.18 2.62 -13.06
CA ARG A 120 -4.08 1.84 -13.93
C ARG A 120 -5.32 1.36 -13.18
N CYS A 121 -5.16 0.89 -11.94
CA CYS A 121 -6.28 0.49 -11.10
C CYS A 121 -7.18 1.67 -10.71
N GLN A 122 -6.60 2.86 -10.52
CA GLN A 122 -7.39 4.07 -10.27
C GLN A 122 -8.21 4.47 -11.49
N GLU A 123 -7.60 4.47 -12.69
CA GLU A 123 -8.27 4.78 -13.96
C GLU A 123 -9.43 3.80 -14.23
N GLN A 124 -9.27 2.54 -13.85
CA GLN A 124 -10.30 1.50 -13.93
C GLN A 124 -11.29 1.52 -12.75
N ARG A 125 -11.20 2.48 -11.83
CA ARG A 125 -12.05 2.62 -10.63
C ARG A 125 -12.05 1.38 -9.72
N GLN A 126 -10.97 0.61 -9.72
CA GLN A 126 -10.78 -0.59 -8.89
C GLN A 126 -10.12 -0.29 -7.54
N CYS A 127 -9.84 0.99 -7.26
CA CYS A 127 -9.15 1.44 -6.05
C CYS A 127 -10.02 2.44 -5.27
N HIS A 128 -11.12 1.95 -4.69
CA HIS A 128 -12.02 2.78 -3.90
C HIS A 128 -11.46 3.01 -2.48
N CYS A 129 -11.62 4.22 -1.97
CA CYS A 129 -11.17 4.62 -0.64
C CYS A 129 -12.37 4.82 0.28
N ARG A 130 -12.64 3.85 1.15
CA ARG A 130 -13.64 4.00 2.23
C ARG A 130 -13.07 4.79 3.39
N GLN A 131 -13.96 5.17 4.32
CA GLN A 131 -13.58 5.97 5.48
C GLN A 131 -12.51 5.29 6.33
N GLU A 132 -12.54 3.95 6.45
CA GLU A 132 -11.55 3.17 7.19
C GLU A 132 -10.14 3.31 6.57
N ALA A 133 -10.03 3.20 5.24
CA ALA A 133 -8.77 3.37 4.53
C ALA A 133 -8.21 4.80 4.68
N THR A 134 -9.10 5.80 4.57
CA THR A 134 -8.76 7.21 4.74
C THR A 134 -8.31 7.51 6.16
N ASN A 135 -9.02 7.00 7.17
CA ASN A 135 -8.68 7.18 8.58
C ASN A 135 -7.35 6.53 8.92
N ALA A 136 -7.11 5.30 8.46
CA ALA A 136 -5.83 4.62 8.64
C ALA A 136 -4.68 5.44 8.05
N THR A 137 -4.83 5.90 6.81
CA THR A 137 -3.82 6.76 6.19
C THR A 137 -3.61 8.05 6.99
N ARG A 138 -4.69 8.69 7.46
CA ARG A 138 -4.61 9.92 8.25
C ARG A 138 -3.85 9.71 9.55
N ILE A 139 -4.06 8.60 10.26
CA ILE A 139 -3.33 8.28 11.49
C ILE A 139 -1.81 8.21 11.23
N VAL A 140 -1.38 7.65 10.09
CA VAL A 140 0.05 7.65 9.72
C VAL A 140 0.59 9.08 9.57
N HIS A 141 -0.15 9.95 8.89
CA HIS A 141 0.24 11.36 8.77
C HIS A 141 0.26 12.07 10.12
N ASP A 142 -0.77 11.88 10.95
CA ASP A 142 -0.88 12.49 12.28
C ASP A 142 0.27 12.01 13.20
N ASN A 143 0.69 10.75 13.10
CA ASN A 143 1.85 10.22 13.83
C ASN A 143 3.18 10.79 13.34
N TYR A 144 3.33 10.97 12.03
CA TYR A 144 4.52 11.60 11.45
C TYR A 144 4.64 13.06 11.88
N ASP A 145 3.54 13.81 11.85
CA ASP A 145 3.51 15.25 12.15
C ASP A 145 3.70 15.56 13.65
N GLN A 146 3.64 14.55 14.53
CA GLN A 146 3.99 14.68 15.95
C GLN A 146 5.51 14.73 16.21
N LEU A 147 6.33 14.35 15.23
CA LEU A 147 7.78 14.31 15.36
C LEU A 147 8.44 15.46 14.59
N GLU A 148 9.69 15.76 14.93
CA GLU A 148 10.51 16.65 14.10
C GLU A 148 10.68 16.02 12.70
N VAL A 149 10.54 16.83 11.65
CA VAL A 149 10.41 16.39 10.26
C VAL A 149 11.51 15.40 9.83
N ARG A 150 12.78 15.68 10.15
CA ARG A 150 13.88 14.78 9.76
C ARG A 150 13.88 13.49 10.58
N ALA A 151 13.60 13.58 11.88
CA ALA A 151 13.47 12.41 12.73
C ALA A 151 12.29 11.52 12.30
N ALA A 152 11.17 12.12 11.93
CA ALA A 152 10.00 11.44 11.38
C ALA A 152 10.35 10.68 10.09
N ALA A 153 11.08 11.33 9.18
CA ALA A 153 11.54 10.72 7.94
C ALA A 153 12.47 9.50 8.18
N VAL A 154 13.46 9.65 9.08
CA VAL A 154 14.35 8.55 9.48
C VAL A 154 13.55 7.40 10.07
N LYS A 155 12.59 7.71 10.95
CA LYS A 155 11.74 6.71 11.58
C LYS A 155 10.86 5.96 10.58
N SER A 156 10.18 6.66 9.69
CA SER A 156 9.36 6.03 8.64
C SER A 156 10.20 5.18 7.68
N LEU A 157 11.44 5.58 7.36
CA LEU A 157 12.38 4.72 6.62
C LEU A 157 12.74 3.48 7.44
N GLY A 158 12.97 3.62 8.74
CA GLY A 158 13.27 2.51 9.64
C GLY A 158 12.14 1.49 9.79
N GLU A 159 10.89 1.92 9.58
CA GLU A 159 9.68 1.09 9.63
C GLU A 159 9.26 0.55 8.24
N LEU A 160 10.12 0.69 7.23
CA LEU A 160 9.80 0.27 5.86
C LEU A 160 9.48 -1.24 5.78
N ASP A 161 10.14 -2.09 6.57
CA ASP A 161 9.83 -3.52 6.65
C ASP A 161 8.38 -3.81 7.08
N VAL A 162 7.82 -3.00 7.98
CA VAL A 162 6.40 -3.10 8.37
C VAL A 162 5.50 -2.86 7.17
N PHE A 163 5.81 -1.84 6.36
CA PHE A 163 5.03 -1.54 5.16
C PHE A 163 5.19 -2.62 4.08
N LEU A 164 6.41 -3.10 3.83
CA LEU A 164 6.67 -4.15 2.83
C LEU A 164 5.95 -5.44 3.21
N ALA A 165 6.04 -5.88 4.48
CA ALA A 165 5.33 -7.05 4.97
C ALA A 165 3.80 -6.90 4.87
N TRP A 166 3.28 -5.69 5.06
CA TRP A 166 1.86 -5.40 4.88
C TRP A 166 1.44 -5.46 3.41
N ILE A 167 2.23 -4.92 2.47
CA ILE A 167 1.97 -5.05 1.03
C ILE A 167 1.92 -6.53 0.66
N ASP A 168 2.93 -7.29 1.08
CA ASP A 168 3.07 -8.71 0.75
C ASP A 168 1.81 -9.50 1.15
N LYS A 169 1.36 -9.30 2.40
CA LYS A 169 0.13 -9.92 2.93
C LYS A 169 -1.14 -9.55 2.14
N ASN A 170 -1.22 -8.35 1.58
CA ASN A 170 -2.46 -7.82 1.00
C ASN A 170 -2.51 -7.86 -0.53
N HIS A 171 -1.37 -8.04 -1.21
CA HIS A 171 -1.26 -8.05 -2.67
C HIS A 171 -0.78 -9.37 -3.27
N GLN A 172 -0.24 -10.30 -2.49
CA GLN A 172 -0.02 -11.65 -2.99
C GLN A 172 -1.36 -12.33 -3.30
N GLU A 173 -1.49 -12.90 -4.50
CA GLU A 173 -2.50 -13.93 -4.73
C GLU A 173 -2.18 -15.07 -3.78
N THR A 174 -3.07 -15.39 -2.85
CA THR A 174 -3.04 -16.69 -2.20
C THR A 174 -3.21 -17.69 -3.33
N SER A 175 -2.12 -18.31 -3.77
CA SER A 175 -2.20 -19.48 -4.64
C SER A 175 -3.07 -20.47 -3.90
N ALA A 176 -4.33 -20.62 -4.34
CA ALA A 176 -5.21 -21.63 -3.82
C ALA A 176 -4.53 -22.98 -4.06
N ALA A 177 -4.06 -23.59 -2.97
CA ALA A 177 -3.74 -24.99 -2.93
C ALA A 177 -5.03 -25.81 -3.04
#